data_AF-A0A847MRL3-F1
#
_entry.id   AF-A0A847MRL3-F1
#
_cell.length_a   1.000
_cell.length_b   1.000
_cell.length_c   1.000
_cell.angle_alpha   90.00
_cell.angle_beta   90.00
_cell.angle_gamma   90.00
#
_symmetry.space_group_name_H-M   'P 1'
#
loop_
_entity.id
_entity.type
_entity.pdbx_description
1 polymer ?
#
loop_
_entity_poly.entity_id
_entity_poly.type
_entity_poly.pdbx_seq_one_letter_code
_entity_poly.pdbx_strand_id
1 'polypeptide(L)'
;MDTILFLGFALAYLALLVWGVTLARGHGWWTAATLPLLVLAALVFDNAVIGLGRFIGDGAFLEAINLSRFWVHAFVTPVLVAWALHTLR
;
A
#
# COMPACT_ATOMS: atom_id res chain seq x y z
N MET A 1 -16.32 -12.28 6.75
CA MET A 1 -16.40 -12.22 5.26
C MET A 1 -15.37 -11.25 4.68
N ASP A 2 -14.46 -10.78 5.55
CA ASP A 2 -13.63 -9.60 5.36
C ASP A 2 -12.29 -10.00 4.75
N THR A 3 -11.77 -11.17 5.13
CA THR A 3 -10.52 -11.73 4.60
C THR A 3 -10.48 -11.80 3.08
N ILE A 4 -11.54 -12.26 2.42
CA ILE A 4 -11.56 -12.41 0.95
C ILE A 4 -11.48 -11.04 0.28
N LEU A 5 -12.20 -10.04 0.81
CA LEU A 5 -12.18 -8.67 0.29
C LEU A 5 -10.80 -8.05 0.46
N PHE A 6 -10.23 -8.12 1.66
CA PHE A 6 -8.91 -7.55 1.94
C PHE A 6 -7.80 -8.25 1.15
N LEU A 7 -7.83 -9.57 1.00
CA LEU A 7 -6.89 -10.27 0.11
C LEU A 7 -7.11 -9.89 -1.36
N GLY A 8 -8.35 -9.74 -1.80
CA GLY A 8 -8.68 -9.25 -3.14
C GLY A 8 -8.10 -7.86 -3.40
N PHE A 9 -8.26 -6.92 -2.46
CA PHE A 9 -7.64 -5.59 -2.54
C PHE A 9 -6.12 -5.67 -2.51
N ALA A 10 -5.52 -6.48 -1.64
CA ALA A 10 -4.07 -6.65 -1.59
C ALA A 10 -3.52 -7.13 -2.94
N LEU A 11 -4.18 -8.10 -3.58
CA LEU A 11 -3.80 -8.60 -4.90
C LEU A 11 -3.98 -7.55 -6.01
N ALA A 12 -5.10 -6.82 -6.00
CA ALA A 12 -5.35 -5.74 -6.96
C ALA A 12 -4.30 -4.62 -6.85
N TYR A 13 -4.00 -4.17 -5.62
CA TYR A 13 -2.95 -3.18 -5.37
C TYR A 13 -1.56 -3.70 -5.72
N LEU A 14 -1.28 -4.99 -5.50
CA LEU A 14 -0.01 -5.61 -5.88
C LEU A 14 0.15 -5.64 -7.40
N ALA A 15 -0.90 -5.99 -8.14
CA ALA A 15 -0.90 -5.95 -9.59
C ALA A 15 -0.64 -4.52 -10.11
N LEU A 16 -1.31 -3.52 -9.54
CA LEU A 16 -1.08 -2.11 -9.86
C LEU A 16 0.34 -1.66 -9.49
N LEU A 17 0.88 -2.09 -8.36
CA LEU A 17 2.23 -1.77 -7.92
C LEU A 17 3.27 -2.34 -8.89
N VAL A 18 3.13 -3.61 -9.27
CA VAL A 18 4.01 -4.27 -10.25
C VAL A 18 3.94 -3.52 -11.58
N TRP A 19 2.74 -3.22 -12.07
CA TRP A 19 2.58 -2.47 -13.31
C TRP A 19 3.21 -1.07 -13.23
N GLY A 20 2.94 -0.32 -12.15
CA GLY A 20 3.52 0.99 -11.94
C GLY A 20 5.05 0.98 -11.85
N VAL A 21 5.64 -0.03 -11.21
CA VAL A 21 7.10 -0.26 -11.18
C VAL A 21 7.64 -0.53 -12.57
N THR A 22 6.96 -1.35 -13.40
CA THR A 22 7.39 -1.57 -14.79
C THR A 22 7.37 -0.28 -15.61
N LEU A 23 6.39 0.59 -15.38
CA LEU A 23 6.31 1.88 -16.06
C LEU A 23 7.42 2.85 -15.61
N ALA A 24 7.69 2.92 -14.29
CA ALA A 24 8.74 3.75 -13.71
C ALA A 24 10.15 3.34 -14.20
N ARG A 25 10.38 2.05 -14.46
CA ARG A 25 11.63 1.56 -15.06
C ARG A 25 11.84 2.10 -16.48
N GLY A 26 10.78 2.31 -17.26
CA GLY A 26 10.86 2.83 -18.62
C GLY A 26 10.93 4.36 -18.71
N HIS A 27 10.34 5.08 -17.74
CA HIS A 27 10.12 6.54 -17.82
C HIS A 27 10.84 7.34 -16.73
N GLY A 28 11.52 6.68 -15.79
CA GLY A 28 12.29 7.31 -14.72
C GLY A 28 11.65 7.16 -13.33
N TRP A 29 12.48 6.81 -12.34
CA TRP A 29 12.05 6.54 -10.96
C TRP A 29 11.86 7.77 -10.09
N TRP A 30 12.60 8.85 -10.38
CA TRP A 30 12.68 10.05 -9.54
C TRP A 30 11.73 11.15 -10.01
N THR A 31 10.50 10.78 -10.38
CA THR A 31 9.47 11.72 -10.81
C THR A 31 8.34 11.74 -9.80
N ALA A 32 7.64 12.87 -9.65
CA ALA A 32 6.49 12.94 -8.73
C ALA A 32 5.36 11.98 -9.16
N ALA A 33 5.35 11.49 -10.40
CA ALA A 33 4.46 10.44 -10.89
C ALA A 33 4.70 9.07 -10.24
N THR A 34 5.84 8.83 -9.57
CA THR A 34 6.11 7.58 -8.84
C THR A 34 5.66 7.62 -7.38
N LEU A 35 5.22 8.78 -6.86
CA LEU A 35 4.70 8.91 -5.49
C LEU A 35 3.54 7.95 -5.17
N PRO A 36 2.58 7.68 -6.07
CA PRO A 36 1.54 6.69 -5.83
C PRO A 36 2.07 5.26 -5.63
N LEU A 37 3.27 4.91 -6.11
CA LEU A 37 3.85 3.58 -5.91
C LEU A 37 4.16 3.30 -4.44
N LEU A 38 4.61 4.32 -3.71
CA LEU A 38 4.83 4.22 -2.26
C LEU A 38 3.50 3.95 -1.53
N VAL A 39 2.43 4.63 -1.97
CA VAL A 39 1.10 4.48 -1.41
C VAL A 39 0.53 3.09 -1.73
N LEU A 40 0.68 2.61 -2.97
CA LEU A 40 0.30 1.26 -3.35
C LEU A 40 1.01 0.20 -2.51
N ALA A 41 2.32 0.35 -2.26
CA ALA A 41 3.06 -0.57 -1.40
C ALA A 41 2.50 -0.59 0.04
N ALA A 42 2.18 0.58 0.60
CA ALA A 42 1.53 0.69 1.91
C ALA A 42 0.15 0.02 1.92
N LEU A 43 -0.66 0.19 0.87
CA LEU A 43 -1.98 -0.44 0.75
C LEU A 43 -1.91 -1.95 0.58
N VAL A 44 -0.93 -2.47 -0.17
CA VAL A 44 -0.67 -3.92 -0.25
C VAL A 44 -0.39 -4.48 1.13
N PHE A 45 0.52 -3.86 1.87
CA PHE A 45 0.86 -4.28 3.24
C PHE A 45 -0.38 -4.24 4.15
N ASP A 46 -1.09 -3.13 4.17
CA ASP A 46 -2.27 -2.94 5.03
C ASP A 46 -3.33 -4.02 4.80
N ASN A 47 -3.73 -4.21 3.54
CA ASN A 47 -4.78 -5.16 3.18
C ASN A 47 -4.31 -6.62 3.34
N ALA A 48 -3.03 -6.90 3.08
CA ALA A 48 -2.46 -8.23 3.30
C ALA A 48 -2.48 -8.61 4.78
N VAL A 49 -2.14 -7.69 5.69
CA VAL A 49 -2.16 -7.96 7.13
C VAL A 49 -3.58 -8.20 7.63
N ILE A 50 -4.56 -7.40 7.19
CA ILE A 50 -5.97 -7.64 7.57
C ILE A 50 -6.43 -9.00 7.04
N GLY A 51 -6.13 -9.29 5.77
CA GLY A 51 -6.51 -10.55 5.12
C GLY A 51 -5.87 -11.77 5.77
N LEU A 52 -4.59 -11.67 6.13
CA LEU A 52 -3.82 -12.76 6.71
C LEU A 52 -3.95 -12.87 8.23
N GLY A 53 -4.46 -11.85 8.91
CA GLY A 53 -4.51 -11.77 10.38
C GLY A 53 -5.15 -12.99 11.03
N ARG A 54 -6.23 -13.52 10.45
CA ARG A 54 -6.89 -14.74 10.97
C ARG A 54 -6.01 -15.99 10.95
N PHE A 55 -5.03 -16.04 10.04
CA PHE A 55 -4.11 -17.18 9.91
C PHE A 55 -2.86 -17.01 10.78
N ILE A 56 -2.50 -15.76 11.10
CA ILE A 56 -1.41 -15.43 12.02
C ILE A 56 -1.82 -15.77 13.46
N GLY A 57 -3.09 -15.53 13.81
CA GLY A 57 -3.63 -15.73 15.16
C GLY A 57 -3.33 -14.57 16.10
N ASP A 58 -4.08 -14.50 17.20
CA ASP A 58 -3.98 -13.40 18.16
C ASP A 58 -2.68 -13.50 18.99
N GLY A 59 -2.04 -12.36 19.22
CA GLY A 59 -0.84 -12.27 20.04
C GLY A 59 -0.03 -11.00 19.78
N ALA A 60 1.04 -10.81 20.55
CA ALA A 60 1.90 -9.63 20.48
C ALA A 60 2.48 -9.37 19.08
N PHE A 61 2.70 -10.43 18.29
CA PHE A 61 3.15 -10.32 16.92
C PHE A 61 2.10 -9.66 16.01
N LEU A 62 0.86 -10.15 16.04
CA LEU A 62 -0.23 -9.57 15.24
C LEU A 62 -0.54 -8.14 15.70
N GLU A 63 -0.46 -7.86 16.99
CA GLU A 63 -0.60 -6.51 17.54
C GLU A 63 0.48 -5.55 17.01
N ALA A 64 1.75 -5.96 17.05
CA ALA A 64 2.86 -5.14 16.55
C ALA A 64 2.74 -4.84 15.05
N ILE A 65 2.34 -5.83 14.24
CA ILE A 65 2.09 -5.62 12.81
C ILE A 65 0.91 -4.67 12.62
N ASN A 66 -0.18 -4.83 13.38
CA ASN A 66 -1.31 -3.91 13.29
C ASN A 66 -0.95 -2.48 13.69
N LEU A 67 -0.15 -2.28 14.73
CA LEU A 67 0.38 -0.97 15.10
C LEU A 67 1.17 -0.35 13.95
N SER A 68 2.03 -1.13 13.29
CA SER A 68 2.82 -0.65 12.15
C SER A 68 1.94 -0.21 10.97
N ARG A 69 0.79 -0.86 10.72
CA ARG A 69 -0.17 -0.45 9.68
C ARG A 69 -0.65 0.96 9.89
N PHE A 70 -1.05 1.31 11.12
CA PHE A 70 -1.55 2.65 11.43
C PHE A 70 -0.49 3.72 11.21
N TRP A 71 0.75 3.47 11.65
CA TRP A 71 1.86 4.39 11.40
C TRP A 71 2.14 4.56 9.91
N VAL A 72 2.26 3.45 9.17
CA VAL A 72 2.48 3.48 7.72
C VAL A 72 1.35 4.25 7.03
N HIS A 73 0.09 3.97 7.37
CA HIS A 73 -1.05 4.66 6.78
C HIS A 73 -1.04 6.16 7.06
N ALA A 74 -0.81 6.55 8.32
CA ALA A 74 -0.78 7.96 8.75
C ALA A 74 0.30 8.78 8.04
N PHE A 75 1.48 8.20 7.80
CA PHE A 75 2.58 8.91 7.14
C PHE A 75 2.53 8.81 5.62
N VAL A 76 2.10 7.68 5.05
CA VAL A 76 2.21 7.42 3.61
C VAL A 76 0.99 7.92 2.84
N THR A 77 -0.23 7.79 3.36
CA THR A 77 -1.42 8.20 2.58
C THR A 77 -1.49 9.71 2.25
N PRO A 78 -1.00 10.64 3.10
CA PRO A 78 -0.95 12.06 2.73
C PRO A 78 -0.05 12.36 1.53
N VAL A 79 0.84 11.45 1.13
CA VAL A 79 1.67 11.59 -0.08
C VAL A 79 0.82 11.72 -1.34
N LEU A 80 -0.41 11.18 -1.36
CA LEU A 80 -1.35 11.40 -2.46
C LEU A 80 -1.73 12.87 -2.64
N VAL A 81 -1.71 13.68 -1.58
CA VAL A 81 -1.94 15.12 -1.67
C VAL A 81 -0.81 15.80 -2.44
N ALA A 82 0.45 15.43 -2.15
CA ALA A 82 1.60 15.94 -2.90
C ALA A 82 1.55 15.54 -4.38
N TRP A 83 1.14 14.30 -4.67
CA TRP A 83 0.93 13.85 -6.05
C TRP A 83 -0.20 14.62 -6.74
N ALA A 84 -1.35 14.81 -6.08
CA ALA A 84 -2.48 15.56 -6.64
C ALA A 84 -2.09 17.02 -6.97
N LEU A 85 -1.38 17.69 -6.06
CA LEU A 85 -0.87 19.04 -6.28
C LEU A 85 0.12 19.10 -7.46
N HIS A 86 0.91 18.05 -7.67
CA HIS A 86 1.79 17.96 -8.84
C HIS A 86 1.01 17.82 -10.14
N THR A 87 -0.07 17.02 -10.16
CA THR A 87 -0.89 16.79 -11.37
C THR A 87 -1.71 18.00 -11.82
N LEU A 88 -1.87 19.00 -10.96
CA LEU A 88 -2.58 20.26 -11.27
C LEU A 88 -1.66 21.34 -11.87
N ARG A 89 -0.35 21.11 -11.95
CA ARG A 89 0.64 22.03 -12.55
C ARG A 89 0.85 21.70 -14.02
#